data_AF-A0A832FNQ8-F1
#
_entry.id   AF-A0A832FNQ8-F1
#
_cell.length_a   1.000
_cell.length_b   1.000
_cell.length_c   1.000
_cell.angle_alpha   90.00
_cell.angle_beta   90.00
_cell.angle_gamma   90.00
#
_symmetry.space_group_name_H-M   'P 1'
#
loop_
_entity.id
_entity.type
_entity.pdbx_description
1 polymer ?
#
loop_
_entity_poly.entity_id
_entity_poly.type
_entity_poly.pdbx_seq_one_letter_code
_entity_poly.pdbx_strand_id
1 'polypeptide(L)'
;MNDFGESSKPLEKELISADGLELQLSVFRKDVKLQRRPTSHIHKNDEGYGLVIREVNDGLVESDRPRVGLVVGNGAILSTLPEVPADVLVISDYNPFIHEWTEYSINALMTANSPEEYRALVYTERNPLYKELIKEGVRPEEGLRDEMQDLGDRHFLSGSKRFAECKESLLKKRLLMLAVDLTDRKLLSRISEVLRRNDIQITFANLTNVWEHAGNVLETSLSTLPFHEQAVILHSSRAYTDRFNPKMMGICRGLSSYIDIAKSANQFWRNYGRQAGGGRSR
;
A
#
# COMPACT_ATOMS: atom_id res chain seq x y z
N MET A 1 -61.40 -2.96 -8.23
CA MET A 1 -60.71 -2.31 -7.10
C MET A 1 -59.90 -3.38 -6.39
N ASN A 2 -58.59 -3.40 -6.62
CA ASN A 2 -57.56 -3.96 -5.74
C ASN A 2 -56.23 -3.50 -6.35
N ASP A 3 -55.67 -2.46 -5.74
CA ASP A 3 -54.38 -1.86 -6.04
C ASP A 3 -53.28 -2.90 -5.82
N PHE A 4 -52.57 -3.24 -6.90
CA PHE A 4 -51.34 -4.01 -6.81
C PHE A 4 -50.17 -3.03 -6.63
N GLY A 5 -49.73 -2.94 -5.38
CA GLY A 5 -48.34 -2.92 -4.95
C GLY A 5 -47.39 -2.03 -5.74
N GLU A 6 -47.13 -0.84 -5.19
CA GLU A 6 -46.00 -0.01 -5.55
C GLU A 6 -44.71 -0.83 -5.55
N SER A 7 -44.12 -0.92 -6.75
CA SER A 7 -42.74 -1.34 -6.98
C SER A 7 -41.82 -0.47 -6.11
N SER A 8 -41.22 -1.08 -5.09
CA SER A 8 -40.18 -0.47 -4.29
C SER A 8 -39.00 -0.12 -5.19
N LYS A 9 -38.85 1.16 -5.52
CA LYS A 9 -37.64 1.68 -6.17
C LYS A 9 -36.44 1.29 -5.30
N PRO A 10 -35.32 0.79 -5.89
CA PRO A 10 -34.10 0.60 -5.14
C PRO A 10 -33.74 1.95 -4.51
N LEU A 11 -33.50 1.95 -3.20
CA LEU A 11 -32.84 3.07 -2.54
C LEU A 11 -31.54 3.32 -3.31
N GLU A 12 -31.50 4.41 -4.07
CA GLU A 12 -30.25 5.02 -4.48
C GLU A 12 -29.53 5.38 -3.18
N LYS A 13 -28.75 4.44 -2.63
CA LYS A 13 -27.73 4.74 -1.64
C LYS A 13 -26.87 5.79 -2.33
N GLU A 14 -26.95 7.04 -1.87
CA GLU A 14 -25.95 8.06 -2.19
C GLU A 14 -24.62 7.46 -1.78
N LEU A 15 -23.92 6.86 -2.75
CA LEU A 15 -22.53 6.48 -2.64
C LEU A 15 -21.85 7.77 -2.19
N ILE A 16 -21.33 7.75 -0.97
CA ILE A 16 -20.53 8.85 -0.46
C ILE A 16 -19.51 9.14 -1.53
N SER A 17 -19.60 10.34 -2.10
CA SER A 17 -18.65 10.75 -3.11
C SER A 17 -17.27 10.59 -2.49
N ALA A 18 -16.32 10.07 -3.26
CA ALA A 18 -14.99 9.86 -2.71
C ALA A 18 -14.36 11.18 -2.20
N ASP A 19 -14.91 12.34 -2.62
CA ASP A 19 -14.60 13.68 -2.10
C ASP A 19 -15.02 13.85 -0.64
N GLY A 20 -16.18 13.33 -0.25
CA GLY A 20 -16.64 13.33 1.13
C GLY A 20 -15.73 12.51 2.04
N LEU A 21 -15.29 11.33 1.58
CA LEU A 21 -14.35 10.49 2.33
C LEU A 21 -12.98 11.17 2.47
N GLU A 22 -12.45 11.77 1.40
CA GLU A 22 -11.19 12.51 1.47
C GLU A 22 -11.28 13.67 2.47
N LEU A 23 -12.35 14.47 2.41
CA LEU A 23 -12.54 15.59 3.32
C LEU A 23 -12.54 15.12 4.78
N GLN A 24 -13.25 14.03 5.08
CA GLN A 24 -13.32 13.46 6.42
C GLN A 24 -11.96 12.93 6.90
N LEU A 25 -11.21 12.24 6.03
CA LEU A 25 -9.89 11.71 6.38
C LEU A 25 -8.81 12.80 6.45
N SER A 26 -8.94 13.89 5.69
CA SER A 26 -7.97 14.98 5.65
C SER A 26 -7.76 15.66 7.00
N VAL A 27 -8.78 15.63 7.87
CA VAL A 27 -8.73 16.20 9.23
C VAL A 27 -7.62 15.55 10.05
N PHE A 28 -7.30 14.27 9.80
CA PHE A 28 -6.27 13.55 10.54
C PHE A 28 -4.84 13.92 10.16
N ARG A 29 -4.62 14.58 9.00
CA ARG A 29 -3.27 14.97 8.54
C ARG A 29 -2.55 15.93 9.50
N LYS A 30 -3.29 16.64 10.38
CA LYS A 30 -2.73 17.66 11.28
C LYS A 30 -2.25 17.12 12.63
N ASP A 31 -2.63 15.90 12.99
CA ASP A 31 -2.49 15.40 14.36
C ASP A 31 -1.15 14.67 14.62
N VAL A 32 -0.33 14.43 13.59
CA VAL A 32 0.92 13.67 13.71
C VAL A 32 2.14 14.56 13.45
N LYS A 33 3.08 14.59 14.40
CA LYS A 33 4.42 15.19 14.19
C LYS A 33 5.25 14.26 13.32
N LEU A 34 5.15 14.43 12.02
CA LEU A 34 5.85 13.61 11.05
C LEU A 34 7.25 14.18 10.81
N GLN A 35 8.24 13.30 10.68
CA GLN A 35 9.59 13.69 10.28
C GLN A 35 9.77 13.41 8.79
N ARG A 36 9.84 14.48 8.01
CA ARG A 36 10.17 14.42 6.59
C ARG A 36 11.65 14.08 6.43
N ARG A 37 11.95 12.93 5.82
CA ARG A 37 13.32 12.47 5.58
C ARG A 37 13.46 11.90 4.17
N PRO A 38 14.31 12.47 3.30
CA PRO A 38 14.67 11.84 2.04
C PRO A 38 15.23 10.44 2.27
N THR A 39 14.77 9.47 1.49
CA THR A 39 15.12 8.07 1.71
C THR A 39 15.06 7.28 0.40
N SER A 40 15.84 6.20 0.32
CA SER A 40 15.81 5.26 -0.79
C SER A 40 14.53 4.42 -0.85
N HIS A 41 13.71 4.42 0.21
CA HIS A 41 12.45 3.67 0.29
C HIS A 41 11.28 4.29 -0.50
N ILE A 42 11.57 5.12 -1.49
CA ILE A 42 10.61 5.61 -2.49
C ILE A 42 10.22 4.53 -3.51
N HIS A 43 11.06 3.49 -3.64
CA HIS A 43 10.80 2.26 -4.37
C HIS A 43 10.60 1.12 -3.39
N LYS A 44 9.79 0.12 -3.77
CA LYS A 44 9.71 -1.10 -2.98
C LYS A 44 11.06 -1.84 -3.03
N ASN A 45 11.37 -2.57 -1.97
CA ASN A 45 12.53 -3.46 -1.92
C ASN A 45 12.19 -4.85 -1.40
N ASP A 46 10.92 -5.22 -1.52
CA ASP A 46 10.45 -6.58 -1.28
C ASP A 46 10.55 -7.38 -2.59
N GLU A 47 11.09 -8.57 -2.49
CA GLU A 47 11.31 -9.50 -3.59
C GLU A 47 10.15 -10.48 -3.73
N GLY A 48 10.00 -11.05 -4.92
CA GLY A 48 8.87 -11.90 -5.27
C GLY A 48 7.57 -11.12 -5.45
N TYR A 49 7.60 -9.79 -5.41
CA TYR A 49 6.39 -8.97 -5.54
C TYR A 49 5.74 -9.21 -6.90
N GLY A 50 6.52 -9.26 -7.97
CA GLY A 50 6.04 -9.54 -9.32
C GLY A 50 5.33 -10.90 -9.44
N LEU A 51 5.71 -11.89 -8.63
CA LEU A 51 5.03 -13.18 -8.56
C LEU A 51 3.70 -13.07 -7.82
N VAL A 52 3.74 -12.48 -6.62
CA VAL A 52 2.57 -12.37 -5.74
C VAL A 52 1.48 -11.49 -6.34
N ILE A 53 1.82 -10.36 -6.96
CA ILE A 53 0.80 -9.45 -7.50
C ILE A 53 0.02 -10.06 -8.67
N ARG A 54 0.58 -11.06 -9.38
CA ARG A 54 -0.12 -11.79 -10.44
C ARG A 54 -1.26 -12.64 -9.90
N GLU A 55 -1.19 -13.01 -8.64
CA GLU A 55 -2.25 -13.76 -7.96
C GLU A 55 -3.38 -12.84 -7.50
N VAL A 56 -3.17 -11.52 -7.50
CA VAL A 56 -4.18 -10.52 -7.12
C VAL A 56 -5.03 -10.13 -8.34
N ASN A 57 -6.35 -10.11 -8.16
CA ASN A 57 -7.29 -9.61 -9.17
C ASN A 57 -8.59 -9.11 -8.53
N ASP A 58 -9.36 -8.34 -9.30
CA ASP A 58 -10.63 -7.73 -8.86
C ASP A 58 -11.69 -8.74 -8.39
N GLY A 59 -11.67 -9.97 -8.88
CA GLY A 59 -12.64 -11.02 -8.55
C GLY A 59 -12.35 -11.75 -7.23
N LEU A 60 -11.25 -11.41 -6.55
CA LEU A 60 -10.85 -12.10 -5.33
C LEU A 60 -11.64 -11.73 -4.09
N VAL A 61 -12.30 -10.58 -4.09
CA VAL A 61 -13.09 -10.09 -2.97
C VAL A 61 -14.39 -9.51 -3.51
N GLU A 62 -15.46 -10.28 -3.40
CA GLU A 62 -16.81 -9.80 -3.65
C GLU A 62 -17.25 -8.97 -2.45
N SER A 63 -17.75 -7.77 -2.71
CA SER A 63 -18.25 -6.84 -1.70
C SER A 63 -19.38 -6.03 -2.30
N ASP A 64 -20.49 -5.94 -1.57
CA ASP A 64 -21.61 -5.03 -1.86
C ASP A 64 -21.34 -3.60 -1.37
N ARG A 65 -20.20 -3.40 -0.72
CA ARG A 65 -19.73 -2.14 -0.13
C ARG A 65 -18.56 -1.55 -0.92
N PRO A 66 -18.35 -0.22 -0.84
CA PRO A 66 -17.18 0.43 -1.43
C PRO A 66 -15.88 -0.22 -0.92
N ARG A 67 -14.98 -0.54 -1.86
CA ARG A 67 -13.75 -1.29 -1.58
C ARG A 67 -12.58 -0.33 -1.36
N VAL A 68 -12.06 -0.32 -0.14
CA VAL A 68 -10.86 0.45 0.20
C VAL A 68 -9.63 -0.46 0.29
N GLY A 69 -8.54 0.00 -0.31
CA GLY A 69 -7.21 -0.57 -0.15
C GLY A 69 -6.37 0.23 0.84
N LEU A 70 -5.57 -0.44 1.68
CA LEU A 70 -4.58 0.19 2.55
C LEU A 70 -3.17 -0.19 2.11
N VAL A 71 -2.38 0.77 1.65
CA VAL A 71 -1.01 0.53 1.16
C VAL A 71 -0.01 1.22 2.07
N VAL A 72 0.96 0.50 2.60
CA VAL A 72 2.05 1.05 3.42
C VAL A 72 3.24 1.43 2.52
N GLY A 73 3.74 2.65 2.68
CA GLY A 73 4.80 3.22 1.86
C GLY A 73 4.37 3.43 0.41
N ASN A 74 5.31 3.37 -0.53
CA ASN A 74 4.97 3.47 -1.96
C ASN A 74 4.25 2.22 -2.48
N GLY A 75 4.59 1.04 -1.95
CA GLY A 75 3.95 -0.23 -2.29
C GLY A 75 3.99 -0.60 -3.78
N ALA A 76 4.93 -0.03 -4.55
CA ALA A 76 4.99 -0.13 -6.01
C ALA A 76 3.69 0.28 -6.72
N ILE A 77 2.91 1.18 -6.10
CA ILE A 77 1.49 1.35 -6.41
C ILE A 77 1.24 1.68 -7.89
N LEU A 78 2.08 2.51 -8.52
CA LEU A 78 1.94 2.86 -9.93
C LEU A 78 2.01 1.64 -10.87
N SER A 79 2.82 0.64 -10.50
CA SER A 79 2.92 -0.62 -11.24
C SER A 79 1.77 -1.56 -10.98
N THR A 80 1.15 -1.50 -9.80
CA THR A 80 0.23 -2.56 -9.33
C THR A 80 -1.23 -2.14 -9.35
N LEU A 81 -1.52 -0.86 -9.60
CA LEU A 81 -2.87 -0.31 -9.67
C LEU A 81 -3.83 -1.16 -10.52
N PRO A 82 -3.46 -1.67 -11.72
CA PRO A 82 -4.38 -2.47 -12.53
C PRO A 82 -4.87 -3.77 -11.86
N GLU A 83 -4.09 -4.32 -10.92
CA GLU A 83 -4.40 -5.59 -10.26
C GLU A 83 -5.14 -5.42 -8.92
N VAL A 84 -5.13 -4.22 -8.34
CA VAL A 84 -5.59 -4.00 -6.96
C VAL A 84 -7.13 -3.95 -6.86
N PRO A 85 -7.78 -4.81 -6.04
CA PRO A 85 -9.24 -4.94 -5.91
C PRO A 85 -9.82 -3.89 -4.95
N ALA A 86 -9.56 -2.62 -5.25
CA ALA A 86 -10.05 -1.48 -4.49
C ALA A 86 -10.33 -0.29 -5.41
N ASP A 87 -11.36 0.49 -5.08
CA ASP A 87 -11.79 1.67 -5.83
C ASP A 87 -11.11 2.93 -5.25
N VAL A 88 -10.86 2.92 -3.94
CA VAL A 88 -10.12 3.95 -3.22
C VAL A 88 -8.93 3.32 -2.51
N LEU A 89 -7.75 3.93 -2.63
CA LEU A 89 -6.51 3.49 -2.03
C LEU A 89 -6.02 4.52 -1.02
N VAL A 90 -5.92 4.12 0.24
CA VAL A 90 -5.27 4.91 1.28
C VAL A 90 -3.79 4.52 1.30
N ILE A 91 -2.93 5.46 0.93
CA ILE A 91 -1.49 5.30 0.93
C ILE A 91 -0.95 5.91 2.23
N SER A 92 -0.41 5.04 3.07
CA SER A 92 -0.02 5.33 4.43
C SER A 92 1.49 5.25 4.61
N ASP A 93 2.10 6.34 5.05
CA ASP A 93 3.50 6.35 5.49
C ASP A 93 3.66 7.39 6.60
N TYR A 94 4.56 7.17 7.54
CA TYR A 94 4.89 8.15 8.58
C TYR A 94 5.91 9.19 8.09
N ASN A 95 6.52 8.99 6.93
CA ASN A 95 7.48 9.87 6.29
C ASN A 95 6.80 10.64 5.13
N PRO A 96 6.52 11.95 5.31
CA PRO A 96 5.89 12.79 4.29
C PRO A 96 6.63 12.80 2.95
N PHE A 97 7.94 12.57 2.95
CA PHE A 97 8.74 12.52 1.72
C PHE A 97 8.24 11.42 0.76
N ILE A 98 7.75 10.30 1.28
CA ILE A 98 7.20 9.21 0.47
C ILE A 98 5.90 9.64 -0.22
N HIS A 99 5.06 10.44 0.46
CA HIS A 99 3.83 10.98 -0.14
C HIS A 99 4.16 11.99 -1.22
N GLU A 100 5.07 12.94 -0.94
CA GLU A 100 5.51 13.94 -1.93
C GLU A 100 6.08 13.26 -3.19
N TRP A 101 6.93 12.25 -3.02
CA TRP A 101 7.48 11.48 -4.14
C TRP A 101 6.39 10.76 -4.93
N THR A 102 5.45 10.12 -4.23
CA THR A 102 4.36 9.37 -4.86
C THR A 102 3.42 10.30 -5.61
N GLU A 103 3.05 11.45 -5.04
CA GLU A 103 2.25 12.48 -5.71
C GLU A 103 2.96 13.05 -6.94
N TYR A 104 4.26 13.36 -6.83
CA TYR A 104 5.05 13.80 -7.98
C TYR A 104 5.06 12.76 -9.10
N SER A 105 5.27 11.49 -8.74
CA SER A 105 5.30 10.37 -9.68
C SER A 105 3.94 10.13 -10.34
N ILE A 106 2.84 10.23 -9.59
CA ILE A 106 1.47 10.20 -10.12
C ILE A 106 1.28 11.29 -11.17
N ASN A 107 1.64 12.54 -10.83
CA ASN A 107 1.50 13.67 -11.74
C ASN A 107 2.35 13.47 -13.01
N ALA A 108 3.58 12.98 -12.88
CA ALA A 108 4.45 12.68 -14.02
C ALA A 108 3.88 11.57 -14.91
N LEU A 109 3.27 10.52 -14.33
CA LEU A 109 2.60 9.46 -15.10
C LEU A 109 1.40 10.01 -15.88
N MET A 110 0.63 10.91 -15.26
CA MET A 110 -0.53 11.53 -15.88
C MET A 110 -0.18 12.48 -17.01
N THR A 111 0.95 13.17 -16.94
CA THR A 111 1.39 14.12 -17.99
C THR A 111 2.20 13.46 -19.10
N ALA A 112 3.04 12.47 -18.78
CA ALA A 112 3.88 11.81 -19.76
C ALA A 112 3.07 10.98 -20.77
N ASN A 113 3.55 10.95 -22.01
CA ASN A 113 3.00 10.18 -23.12
C ASN A 113 3.74 8.86 -23.36
N SER A 114 4.93 8.69 -22.77
CA SER A 114 5.72 7.46 -22.87
C SER A 114 6.50 7.17 -21.59
N PRO A 115 6.98 5.91 -21.41
CA PRO A 115 7.90 5.56 -20.32
C PRO A 115 9.17 6.43 -20.27
N GLU A 116 9.70 6.81 -21.43
CA GLU A 116 10.92 7.64 -21.55
C GLU A 116 10.65 9.07 -21.08
N GLU A 117 9.52 9.65 -21.47
CA GLU A 117 9.11 10.98 -21.01
C GLU A 117 8.90 10.99 -19.49
N TYR A 118 8.24 9.96 -18.94
CA TYR A 118 8.11 9.79 -17.49
C TYR A 118 9.48 9.79 -16.81
N ARG A 119 10.43 8.99 -17.31
CA ARG A 119 11.77 8.93 -16.71
C ARG A 119 12.47 10.28 -16.73
N ALA A 120 12.34 11.04 -17.83
CA ALA A 120 12.91 12.38 -17.97
C ALA A 120 12.28 13.41 -17.01
N LEU A 121 11.00 13.23 -16.65
CA LEU A 121 10.33 14.07 -15.65
C LEU A 121 10.77 13.72 -14.22
N VAL A 122 10.85 12.43 -13.89
CA VAL A 122 11.03 11.98 -12.49
C VAL A 122 12.49 11.86 -12.06
N TYR A 123 13.37 11.31 -12.92
CA TYR A 123 14.75 10.97 -12.56
C TYR A 123 15.76 11.95 -13.17
N THR A 124 15.53 13.24 -12.92
CA THR A 124 16.46 14.31 -13.33
C THR A 124 16.51 15.40 -12.26
N GLU A 125 17.54 16.24 -12.29
CA GLU A 125 17.66 17.37 -11.36
C GLU A 125 16.56 18.43 -11.51
N ARG A 126 15.69 18.33 -12.54
CA ARG A 126 14.50 19.16 -12.68
C ARG A 126 13.42 18.79 -11.66
N ASN A 127 13.41 17.55 -11.18
CA ASN A 127 12.59 17.12 -10.05
C ASN A 127 13.29 17.54 -8.74
N PRO A 128 12.71 18.46 -7.94
CA PRO A 128 13.34 18.90 -6.69
C PRO A 128 13.53 17.78 -5.68
N LEU A 129 12.64 16.78 -5.65
CA LEU A 129 12.74 15.63 -4.75
C LEU A 129 13.88 14.69 -5.13
N TYR A 130 14.08 14.47 -6.44
CA TYR A 130 15.23 13.73 -6.96
C TYR A 130 16.54 14.42 -6.57
N LYS A 131 16.62 15.75 -6.78
CA LYS A 131 17.80 16.54 -6.41
C LYS A 131 18.11 16.45 -4.91
N GLU A 132 17.08 16.40 -4.07
CA GLU A 132 17.23 16.22 -2.63
C GLU A 132 17.81 14.83 -2.27
N LEU A 133 17.33 13.76 -2.91
CA LEU A 133 17.87 12.41 -2.71
C LEU A 133 19.35 12.31 -3.06
N ILE A 134 19.76 12.88 -4.21
CA ILE A 134 21.15 12.87 -4.64
C ILE A 134 22.05 13.61 -3.63
N LYS A 135 21.59 14.73 -3.06
CA LYS A 135 22.33 15.46 -2.02
C LYS A 135 22.53 14.64 -0.74
N GLU A 136 21.55 13.82 -0.39
CA GLU A 136 21.63 12.87 0.74
C GLU A 136 22.41 11.59 0.38
N GLY A 137 23.00 11.51 -0.81
CA GLY A 137 23.76 10.36 -1.28
C GLY A 137 22.89 9.16 -1.68
N VAL A 138 21.56 9.35 -1.80
CA VAL A 138 20.62 8.33 -2.24
C VAL A 138 20.56 8.30 -3.76
N ARG A 139 20.62 7.10 -4.35
CA ARG A 139 20.52 6.86 -5.79
C ARG A 139 19.18 6.20 -6.14
N PRO A 140 18.12 6.98 -6.43
CA PRO A 140 16.79 6.42 -6.66
C PRO A 140 16.72 5.45 -7.85
N GLU A 141 17.60 5.60 -8.83
CA GLU A 141 17.67 4.73 -10.02
C GLU A 141 18.07 3.30 -9.71
N GLU A 142 18.88 3.10 -8.66
CA GLU A 142 19.23 1.75 -8.20
C GLU A 142 17.97 1.04 -7.68
N GLY A 143 17.17 1.73 -6.84
CA GLY A 143 15.88 1.21 -6.37
C GLY A 143 14.86 0.98 -7.49
N LEU A 144 14.79 1.90 -8.47
CA LEU A 144 13.94 1.72 -9.65
C LEU A 144 14.33 0.46 -10.44
N ARG A 145 15.62 0.24 -10.66
CA ARG A 145 16.11 -0.93 -11.41
C ARG A 145 15.72 -2.22 -10.69
N ASP A 146 15.88 -2.27 -9.38
CA ASP A 146 15.55 -3.45 -8.58
C ASP A 146 14.02 -3.70 -8.58
N GLU A 147 13.21 -2.64 -8.46
CA GLU A 147 11.76 -2.71 -8.60
C GLU A 147 11.32 -3.19 -9.99
N MET A 148 11.95 -2.68 -11.05
CA MET A 148 11.72 -3.11 -12.43
C MET A 148 12.08 -4.58 -12.66
N GLN A 149 13.22 -5.03 -12.12
CA GLN A 149 13.67 -6.41 -12.26
C GLN A 149 12.68 -7.38 -11.61
N ASP A 150 12.22 -7.07 -10.40
CA ASP A 150 11.32 -7.94 -9.67
C ASP A 150 9.89 -7.97 -10.25
N LEU A 151 9.37 -6.82 -10.69
CA LEU A 151 8.03 -6.74 -11.29
C LEU A 151 8.00 -7.21 -12.76
N GLY A 152 9.13 -7.15 -13.45
CA GLY A 152 9.24 -7.58 -14.85
C GLY A 152 8.24 -6.87 -15.78
N ASP A 153 7.44 -7.66 -16.49
CA ASP A 153 6.43 -7.18 -17.44
C ASP A 153 5.28 -6.39 -16.77
N ARG A 154 5.11 -6.52 -15.46
CA ARG A 154 4.08 -5.80 -14.69
C ARG A 154 4.51 -4.39 -14.27
N HIS A 155 5.79 -4.06 -14.34
CA HIS A 155 6.25 -2.72 -14.00
C HIS A 155 5.65 -1.68 -14.96
N PHE A 156 5.19 -0.52 -14.50
CA PHE A 156 4.52 0.47 -15.39
C PHE A 156 5.43 0.99 -16.53
N LEU A 157 6.76 0.93 -16.33
CA LEU A 157 7.77 1.26 -17.35
C LEU A 157 8.26 0.06 -18.19
N SER A 158 7.62 -1.11 -18.12
CA SER A 158 8.02 -2.30 -18.87
C SER A 158 7.75 -2.17 -20.39
N GLY A 159 6.79 -1.32 -20.77
CA GLY A 159 6.48 -1.00 -22.16
C GLY A 159 5.24 -0.11 -22.29
N SER A 160 5.00 0.42 -23.49
CA SER A 160 3.95 1.41 -23.74
C SER A 160 2.54 0.91 -23.41
N LYS A 161 2.25 -0.37 -23.67
CA LYS A 161 0.96 -0.99 -23.33
C LYS A 161 0.72 -0.95 -21.82
N ARG A 162 1.68 -1.45 -21.03
CA ARG A 162 1.57 -1.49 -19.58
C ARG A 162 1.51 -0.09 -18.97
N PHE A 163 2.29 0.85 -19.51
CA PHE A 163 2.26 2.26 -19.13
C PHE A 163 0.85 2.86 -19.29
N ALA A 164 0.20 2.62 -20.44
CA ALA A 164 -1.16 3.07 -20.70
C ALA A 164 -2.19 2.42 -19.77
N GLU A 165 -2.08 1.11 -19.51
CA GLU A 165 -2.95 0.38 -18.57
C GLU A 165 -2.87 0.95 -17.14
N CYS A 166 -1.65 1.23 -16.66
CA CYS A 166 -1.44 1.85 -15.34
C CYS A 166 -2.04 3.26 -15.28
N LYS A 167 -1.86 4.07 -16.33
CA LYS A 167 -2.42 5.42 -16.43
C LYS A 167 -3.95 5.40 -16.46
N GLU A 168 -4.55 4.46 -17.20
CA GLU A 168 -6.01 4.27 -17.21
C GLU A 168 -6.53 3.82 -15.83
N SER A 169 -5.81 2.93 -15.16
CA SER A 169 -6.18 2.47 -13.81
C SER A 169 -6.11 3.61 -12.78
N LEU A 170 -5.12 4.50 -12.90
CA LEU A 170 -4.99 5.69 -12.08
C LEU A 170 -6.14 6.68 -12.28
N LEU A 171 -6.73 6.76 -13.49
CA LEU A 171 -7.93 7.57 -13.75
C LEU A 171 -9.20 6.97 -13.12
N LYS A 172 -9.25 5.65 -12.93
CA LYS A 172 -10.42 4.95 -12.39
C LYS A 172 -10.40 4.83 -10.87
N LYS A 173 -9.22 4.89 -10.26
CA LYS A 173 -9.03 4.69 -8.82
C LYS A 173 -8.67 6.00 -8.14
N ARG A 174 -9.14 6.20 -6.92
CA ARG A 174 -8.75 7.37 -6.11
C ARG A 174 -7.62 7.01 -5.18
N LEU A 175 -6.58 7.83 -5.13
CA LEU A 175 -5.44 7.66 -4.24
C LEU A 175 -5.47 8.76 -3.18
N LEU A 176 -5.49 8.36 -1.90
CA LEU A 176 -5.53 9.25 -0.75
C LEU A 176 -4.23 9.09 0.04
N MET A 177 -3.39 10.11 0.03
CA MET A 177 -2.21 10.15 0.90
C MET A 177 -2.67 10.46 2.32
N LEU A 178 -2.39 9.56 3.25
CA LEU A 178 -2.72 9.74 4.66
C LEU A 178 -1.51 9.40 5.51
N ALA A 179 -0.97 10.39 6.18
CA ALA A 179 0.14 10.14 7.09
C ALA A 179 -0.35 9.52 8.40
N VAL A 180 -0.13 8.22 8.53
CA VAL A 180 -0.60 7.42 9.66
C VAL A 180 0.55 6.57 10.18
N ASP A 181 0.72 6.61 11.50
CA ASP A 181 1.44 5.58 12.22
C ASP A 181 0.46 4.44 12.50
N LEU A 182 0.69 3.26 11.90
CA LEU A 182 -0.17 2.09 12.10
C LEU A 182 -0.14 1.56 13.54
N THR A 183 0.79 2.02 14.37
CA THR A 183 0.81 1.71 15.81
C THR A 183 -0.13 2.62 16.61
N ASP A 184 -0.55 3.77 16.08
CA ASP A 184 -1.47 4.69 16.75
C ASP A 184 -2.91 4.17 16.69
N ARG A 185 -3.26 3.37 17.70
CA ARG A 185 -4.60 2.82 17.88
C ARG A 185 -5.69 3.88 17.95
N LYS A 186 -5.43 5.07 18.53
CA LYS A 186 -6.46 6.11 18.65
C LYS A 186 -6.76 6.70 17.29
N LEU A 187 -5.74 6.99 16.50
CA LEU A 187 -5.89 7.45 15.12
C LEU A 187 -6.60 6.39 14.27
N LEU A 188 -6.17 5.12 14.32
CA LEU A 188 -6.83 4.04 13.57
C LEU A 188 -8.28 3.80 14.02
N SER A 189 -8.61 4.02 15.29
CA SER A 189 -10.01 3.97 15.76
C SER A 189 -10.86 5.07 15.14
N ARG A 190 -10.34 6.31 15.07
CA ARG A 190 -11.04 7.43 14.42
C ARG A 190 -11.23 7.19 12.92
N ILE A 191 -10.21 6.66 12.24
CA ILE A 191 -10.33 6.24 10.83
C ILE A 191 -11.39 5.14 10.70
N SER A 192 -11.39 4.14 11.59
CA SER A 192 -12.41 3.09 11.59
C SER A 192 -13.82 3.64 11.78
N GLU A 193 -14.03 4.65 12.63
CA GLU A 193 -15.35 5.25 12.81
C GLU A 193 -15.85 5.87 11.51
N VAL A 194 -14.99 6.59 10.78
CA VAL A 194 -15.31 7.16 9.48
C VAL A 194 -15.69 6.05 8.49
N LEU A 195 -14.85 5.01 8.36
CA LEU A 195 -15.13 3.90 7.44
C LEU A 195 -16.44 3.18 7.78
N ARG A 196 -16.70 2.89 9.06
CA ARG A 196 -17.93 2.20 9.50
C ARG A 196 -19.18 3.05 9.31
N ARG A 197 -19.14 4.36 9.58
CA ARG A 197 -20.27 5.28 9.34
C ARG A 197 -20.67 5.33 7.87
N ASN A 198 -19.70 5.10 7.00
CA ASN A 198 -19.85 5.16 5.55
C ASN A 198 -20.08 3.77 4.92
N ASP A 199 -20.27 2.73 5.73
CA ASP A 199 -20.43 1.33 5.29
C ASP A 199 -19.27 0.82 4.41
N ILE A 200 -18.04 1.24 4.72
CA ILE A 200 -16.82 0.93 3.95
C ILE A 200 -16.02 -0.17 4.66
N GLN A 201 -15.39 -1.04 3.86
CA GLN A 201 -14.47 -2.07 4.36
C GLN A 201 -13.12 -2.04 3.63
N ILE A 202 -12.09 -2.50 4.33
CA ILE A 202 -10.76 -2.71 3.75
C ILE A 202 -10.74 -4.10 3.10
N THR A 203 -10.68 -4.15 1.77
CA THR A 203 -10.67 -5.39 0.97
C THR A 203 -9.28 -5.78 0.48
N PHE A 204 -8.37 -4.82 0.47
CA PHE A 204 -6.99 -5.01 0.07
C PHE A 204 -6.06 -4.32 1.06
N ALA A 205 -4.93 -4.94 1.38
CA ALA A 205 -3.85 -4.23 2.02
C ALA A 205 -2.49 -4.70 1.51
N ASN A 206 -1.56 -3.76 1.36
CA ASN A 206 -0.15 -4.07 1.27
C ASN A 206 0.53 -3.54 2.54
N LEU A 207 0.82 -4.44 3.46
CA LEU A 207 1.39 -4.13 4.77
C LEU A 207 2.91 -4.30 4.84
N THR A 208 3.54 -4.76 3.74
CA THR A 208 4.99 -5.00 3.63
C THR A 208 5.53 -5.73 4.88
N ASN A 209 6.66 -5.29 5.42
CA ASN A 209 7.26 -5.83 6.63
C ASN A 209 6.99 -4.97 7.88
N VAL A 210 5.90 -4.18 7.89
CA VAL A 210 5.60 -3.24 9.00
C VAL A 210 5.56 -3.92 10.37
N TRP A 211 5.17 -5.21 10.41
CA TRP A 211 5.16 -6.00 11.63
C TRP A 211 6.52 -6.17 12.28
N GLU A 212 7.59 -6.23 11.49
CA GLU A 212 8.95 -6.39 12.02
C GLU A 212 9.43 -5.17 12.79
N HIS A 213 8.88 -4.00 12.46
CA HIS A 213 9.25 -2.73 13.08
C HIS A 213 8.37 -2.41 14.29
N ALA A 214 7.07 -2.68 14.20
CA ALA A 214 6.11 -2.33 15.25
C ALA A 214 5.76 -3.47 16.22
N GLY A 215 5.91 -4.72 15.79
CA GLY A 215 5.59 -5.90 16.59
C GLY A 215 4.12 -5.99 17.00
N ASN A 216 3.88 -6.58 18.19
CA ASN A 216 2.55 -6.97 18.64
C ASN A 216 1.56 -5.82 18.82
N VAL A 217 2.01 -4.56 18.87
CA VAL A 217 1.08 -3.41 18.97
C VAL A 217 0.14 -3.36 17.75
N LEU A 218 0.63 -3.78 16.57
CA LEU A 218 -0.16 -3.80 15.34
C LEU A 218 -1.36 -4.73 15.41
N GLU A 219 -1.31 -5.82 16.17
CA GLU A 219 -2.49 -6.68 16.37
C GLU A 219 -3.65 -5.84 16.89
N THR A 220 -3.41 -5.11 17.97
CA THR A 220 -4.45 -4.31 18.63
C THR A 220 -4.84 -3.07 17.81
N SER A 221 -3.90 -2.50 17.06
CA SER A 221 -4.14 -1.30 16.27
C SER A 221 -4.86 -1.63 14.95
N LEU A 222 -4.42 -2.62 14.18
CA LEU A 222 -5.07 -3.01 12.92
C LEU A 222 -6.47 -3.61 13.16
N SER A 223 -6.68 -4.29 14.29
CA SER A 223 -7.99 -4.86 14.64
C SER A 223 -9.08 -3.81 14.86
N THR A 224 -8.75 -2.52 14.98
CA THR A 224 -9.77 -1.47 15.03
C THR A 224 -10.42 -1.26 13.66
N LEU A 225 -9.67 -1.45 12.57
CA LEU A 225 -10.11 -1.17 11.21
C LEU A 225 -11.12 -2.21 10.70
N PRO A 226 -12.09 -1.82 9.87
CA PRO A 226 -13.11 -2.72 9.34
C PRO A 226 -12.58 -3.51 8.12
N PHE A 227 -11.69 -4.48 8.35
CA PHE A 227 -11.27 -5.40 7.30
C PHE A 227 -12.41 -6.32 6.87
N HIS A 228 -12.51 -6.58 5.57
CA HIS A 228 -13.31 -7.67 5.03
C HIS A 228 -12.70 -9.01 5.45
N GLU A 229 -13.52 -10.03 5.72
CA GLU A 229 -13.04 -11.35 6.19
C GLU A 229 -12.09 -12.01 5.19
N GLN A 230 -12.34 -11.80 3.90
CA GLN A 230 -11.52 -12.31 2.79
C GLN A 230 -10.55 -11.27 2.21
N ALA A 231 -10.28 -10.18 2.95
CA ALA A 231 -9.37 -9.14 2.48
C ALA A 231 -8.04 -9.74 2.01
N VAL A 232 -7.58 -9.32 0.83
CA VAL A 232 -6.29 -9.73 0.28
C VAL A 232 -5.21 -8.91 0.97
N ILE A 233 -4.32 -9.56 1.71
CA ILE A 233 -3.24 -8.87 2.42
C ILE A 233 -1.90 -9.36 1.87
N LEU A 234 -1.19 -8.44 1.22
CA LEU A 234 0.21 -8.59 0.86
C LEU A 234 1.08 -8.23 2.05
N HIS A 235 2.09 -9.05 2.31
CA HIS A 235 3.03 -8.85 3.39
C HIS A 235 4.41 -9.32 2.97
N SER A 236 5.45 -8.87 3.66
CA SER A 236 6.80 -9.41 3.52
C SER A 236 7.41 -9.64 4.89
N SER A 237 8.40 -10.52 4.94
CA SER A 237 9.20 -10.69 6.14
C SER A 237 10.62 -11.06 5.78
N ARG A 238 11.55 -10.49 6.53
CA ARG A 238 12.93 -10.91 6.58
C ARG A 238 13.08 -12.31 7.21
N ALA A 239 12.07 -12.85 7.90
CA ALA A 239 12.16 -14.16 8.54
C ALA A 239 12.25 -15.31 7.54
N TYR A 240 11.58 -15.15 6.40
CA TYR A 240 11.48 -16.16 5.35
C TYR A 240 12.54 -15.97 4.26
N THR A 241 13.61 -15.26 4.60
CA THR A 241 14.72 -15.02 3.68
C THR A 241 15.64 -16.21 3.72
N ASP A 242 15.75 -16.91 2.60
CA ASP A 242 16.90 -17.78 2.40
C ASP A 242 18.15 -16.93 2.10
N ARG A 243 19.29 -17.59 1.96
CA ARG A 243 20.59 -16.94 1.64
C ARG A 243 20.57 -16.16 0.32
N PHE A 244 19.51 -16.25 -0.47
CA PHE A 244 19.40 -15.73 -1.83
C PHE A 244 18.35 -14.61 -1.96
N ASN A 245 17.33 -14.55 -1.09
CA ASN A 245 16.24 -13.57 -1.21
C ASN A 245 15.97 -12.80 0.11
N PRO A 246 16.52 -11.59 0.30
CA PRO A 246 16.47 -10.82 1.55
C PRO A 246 15.11 -10.30 2.04
N LYS A 247 13.99 -10.40 1.29
CA LYS A 247 12.60 -10.20 1.78
C LYS A 247 11.57 -10.82 0.84
N MET A 248 11.04 -12.00 1.15
CA MET A 248 10.03 -12.61 0.28
C MET A 248 8.64 -12.04 0.58
N MET A 249 7.96 -11.55 -0.46
CA MET A 249 6.54 -11.21 -0.43
C MET A 249 5.68 -12.48 -0.28
N GLY A 250 4.59 -12.36 0.44
CA GLY A 250 3.53 -13.34 0.57
C GLY A 250 2.15 -12.69 0.46
N ILE A 251 1.15 -13.54 0.29
CA ILE A 251 -0.27 -13.19 0.23
C ILE A 251 -1.04 -14.04 1.23
N CYS A 252 -1.96 -13.42 1.94
CA CYS A 252 -2.89 -14.12 2.81
C CYS A 252 -4.29 -13.51 2.73
N ARG A 253 -5.27 -14.21 3.34
CA ARG A 253 -6.68 -13.82 3.36
C ARG A 253 -7.14 -13.52 4.78
N GLY A 254 -7.66 -12.32 4.96
CA GLY A 254 -8.17 -11.86 6.25
C GLY A 254 -7.08 -11.41 7.21
N LEU A 255 -7.44 -10.46 8.08
CA LEU A 255 -6.52 -9.87 9.04
C LEU A 255 -5.99 -10.89 10.07
N SER A 256 -6.81 -11.86 10.47
CA SER A 256 -6.40 -12.93 11.40
C SER A 256 -5.23 -13.73 10.86
N SER A 257 -5.31 -14.19 9.61
CA SER A 257 -4.24 -14.94 8.94
C SER A 257 -2.95 -14.12 8.87
N TYR A 258 -3.05 -12.83 8.54
CA TYR A 258 -1.90 -11.93 8.54
C TYR A 258 -1.24 -11.85 9.93
N ILE A 259 -2.04 -11.64 10.98
CA ILE A 259 -1.55 -11.56 12.36
C ILE A 259 -0.83 -12.85 12.77
N ASP A 260 -1.38 -14.02 12.44
CA ASP A 260 -0.79 -15.32 12.78
C ASP A 260 0.55 -15.56 12.06
N ILE A 261 0.61 -15.25 10.76
CA ILE A 261 1.84 -15.33 9.97
C ILE A 261 2.91 -14.40 10.53
N ALA A 262 2.52 -13.17 10.89
CA ALA A 262 3.44 -12.16 11.37
C ALA A 262 3.99 -12.47 12.78
N LYS A 263 3.14 -13.03 13.67
CA LYS A 263 3.58 -13.58 14.97
C LYS A 263 4.56 -14.73 14.79
N SER A 264 4.27 -15.66 13.87
CA SER A 264 5.13 -16.81 13.58
C SER A 264 6.51 -16.37 13.08
N ALA A 265 6.55 -15.41 12.15
CA ALA A 265 7.79 -14.81 11.64
C ALA A 265 8.62 -14.14 12.76
N ASN A 266 7.97 -13.39 13.66
CA ASN A 266 8.65 -12.74 14.79
C ASN A 266 9.24 -13.78 15.77
N GLN A 267 8.49 -14.85 16.06
CA GLN A 267 8.96 -15.93 16.94
C GLN A 267 10.17 -16.64 16.34
N PHE A 268 10.16 -16.91 15.03
CA PHE A 268 11.31 -17.49 14.32
C PHE A 268 12.57 -16.63 14.51
N TRP A 269 12.48 -15.32 14.30
CA TRP A 269 13.61 -14.38 14.49
C TRP A 269 14.14 -14.36 15.92
N ARG A 270 13.25 -14.33 16.91
CA ARG A 270 13.65 -14.35 18.34
C ARG A 270 14.41 -15.63 18.68
N ASN A 271 14.01 -16.76 18.12
CA ASN A 271 14.68 -18.04 18.34
C ASN A 271 16.03 -18.11 17.61
N TYR A 272 16.10 -17.65 16.36
CA TYR A 272 17.33 -17.63 15.57
C TYR A 272 18.40 -16.72 16.20
N GLY A 273 18.03 -15.53 16.66
CA GLY A 273 18.94 -14.61 17.34
C GLY A 273 19.54 -15.18 18.63
N ARG A 274 18.77 -15.97 19.38
CA ARG A 274 19.27 -16.68 20.58
C ARG A 274 20.29 -17.76 20.25
N GLN A 275 20.09 -18.51 19.16
CA GLN A 275 21.02 -19.53 18.71
C GLN A 275 22.33 -18.92 18.18
N ALA A 276 22.26 -17.85 17.39
CA ALA A 276 23.42 -17.15 16.86
C ALA A 276 24.25 -16.43 17.95
N GLY A 277 23.58 -15.91 18.99
CA GLY A 277 24.25 -15.27 20.14
C GLY A 277 24.84 -16.24 21.16
N GLY A 278 24.37 -17.48 21.22
CA GLY A 278 24.85 -18.51 22.15
C GLY A 278 26.19 -19.16 21.78
N GLY A 279 26.71 -18.91 20.58
CA GLY A 279 27.97 -19.49 20.07
C GLY A 279 29.25 -18.74 20.46
N ARG A 280 29.18 -17.63 21.20
CA ARG A 280 30.36 -16.91 21.73
C ARG A 280 30.46 -17.06 23.25
N SER A 281 30.59 -18.30 23.70
CA SER A 281 31.15 -18.60 25.02
C SER A 281 31.94 -19.90 24.95
N ARG A 282 33.19 -19.77 24.52
CA ARG A 282 34.37 -20.58 24.92
C ARG A 282 35.60 -20.04 24.21
#